data_AF-A0A952X6H5-F1
#
_entry.id   AF-A0A952X6H5-F1
#
_cell.length_a   1.000
_cell.length_b   1.000
_cell.length_c   1.000
_cell.angle_alpha   90.00
_cell.angle_beta   90.00
_cell.angle_gamma   90.00
#
_symmetry.space_group_name_H-M   'P 1'
#
loop_
_entity.id
_entity.type
_entity.pdbx_description
1 polymer ?
#
loop_
_entity_poly.entity_id
_entity_poly.type
_entity_poly.pdbx_seq_one_letter_code
_entity_poly.pdbx_strand_id
1 'polypeptide(L)'
;MNLRQIYGLELKKYVLSEAPTEKIGEWAFSFYWKNIESIDLSFRNLLLTLNKMELGPEFAYNYEELLQIANDLIDGKDVTLD
;
A
#
# COMPACT_ATOMS: atom_id res chain seq x y z
N MET A 1 0.67 17.33 3.61
CA MET A 1 0.34 15.89 3.52
C MET A 1 1.61 15.18 3.07
N ASN A 2 2.06 14.16 3.81
CA ASN A 2 3.29 13.44 3.48
C ASN A 2 3.01 12.27 2.50
N LEU A 3 4.05 11.62 1.99
CA LEU A 3 3.91 10.53 1.02
C LEU A 3 3.09 9.34 1.56
N ARG A 4 3.15 9.06 2.86
CA ARG A 4 2.36 7.99 3.50
C ARG A 4 0.86 8.28 3.44
N GLN A 5 0.48 9.52 3.77
CA GLN A 5 -0.91 9.97 3.69
C GLN A 5 -1.42 10.00 2.24
N ILE A 6 -0.59 10.40 1.27
CA ILE A 6 -0.93 10.34 -0.16
C ILE A 6 -1.19 8.89 -0.56
N TYR A 7 -0.28 7.98 -0.20
CA TYR A 7 -0.41 6.55 -0.49
C TYR A 7 -1.68 5.96 0.15
N GLY A 8 -1.94 6.25 1.43
CA GLY A 8 -3.14 5.78 2.12
C GLY A 8 -4.44 6.24 1.44
N LEU A 9 -4.50 7.49 0.97
CA LEU A 9 -5.66 8.01 0.23
C LEU A 9 -5.85 7.32 -1.13
N GLU A 10 -4.78 7.04 -1.86
CA GLU A 10 -4.84 6.32 -3.12
C GLU A 10 -5.22 4.85 -2.92
N LEU A 11 -4.59 4.16 -1.96
CA LEU A 11 -4.92 2.78 -1.59
C LEU A 11 -6.41 2.65 -1.23
N LYS A 12 -6.93 3.56 -0.40
CA LYS A 12 -8.35 3.58 -0.02
C LYS A 12 -9.26 3.68 -1.25
N LYS A 13 -8.89 4.45 -2.27
CA LYS A 13 -9.67 4.54 -3.52
C LYS A 13 -9.68 3.21 -4.27
N TYR A 14 -8.52 2.55 -4.40
CA TYR A 14 -8.45 1.24 -5.04
C TYR A 14 -9.31 0.20 -4.32
N VAL A 15 -9.21 0.14 -2.99
CA VAL A 15 -9.98 -0.78 -2.14
C VAL A 15 -11.48 -0.54 -2.26
N LEU A 16 -11.94 0.72 -2.16
CA LEU A 16 -13.37 1.06 -2.29
C LEU A 16 -13.92 0.85 -3.71
N SER A 17 -13.05 0.85 -4.73
CA SER A 17 -13.41 0.49 -6.09
C SER A 17 -13.36 -1.02 -6.38
N GLU A 18 -13.03 -1.83 -5.36
CA GLU A 18 -12.83 -3.28 -5.49
C GLU A 18 -11.85 -3.62 -6.62
N ALA A 19 -10.78 -2.84 -6.75
CA ALA A 19 -9.75 -3.11 -7.74
C ALA A 19 -9.05 -4.44 -7.44
N PRO A 20 -8.79 -5.29 -8.46
CA PRO A 20 -8.07 -6.54 -8.27
C PRO A 20 -6.79 -6.35 -7.45
N THR A 21 -6.57 -7.25 -6.49
CA THR A 21 -5.44 -7.18 -5.55
C THR A 21 -4.09 -7.18 -6.28
N GLU A 22 -4.00 -7.86 -7.42
CA GLU A 22 -2.81 -7.85 -8.27
C GLU A 22 -2.51 -6.43 -8.79
N LYS A 23 -3.54 -5.70 -9.22
CA LYS A 23 -3.38 -4.30 -9.67
C LYS A 23 -2.97 -3.37 -8.54
N ILE A 24 -3.43 -3.64 -7.32
CA ILE A 24 -3.01 -2.89 -6.13
C ILE A 24 -1.51 -3.15 -5.87
N GLY A 25 -1.05 -4.39 -6.03
CA GLY A 25 0.36 -4.77 -5.93
C GLY A 25 1.26 -4.10 -6.98
N GLU A 26 0.84 -4.11 -8.24
CA GLU A 26 1.55 -3.42 -9.34
C GLU A 26 1.64 -1.90 -9.09
N TRP A 27 0.53 -1.30 -8.61
CA TRP A 27 0.49 0.11 -8.25
C TRP A 27 1.41 0.41 -7.05
N ALA A 28 1.45 -0.44 -6.04
CA ALA A 28 2.31 -0.28 -4.87
C ALA A 28 3.80 -0.20 -5.27
N PHE A 29 4.24 -1.04 -6.22
CA PHE A 29 5.59 -0.98 -6.76
C PHE A 29 5.84 0.27 -7.62
N SER A 30 4.87 0.65 -8.44
CA SER A 30 4.97 1.89 -9.23
C SER A 30 5.14 3.12 -8.34
N PHE A 31 4.41 3.18 -7.22
CA PHE A 31 4.55 4.23 -6.22
C PHE A 31 5.91 4.18 -5.53
N TYR A 32 6.37 2.99 -5.13
CA TYR A 32 7.70 2.77 -4.57
C TYR A 32 8.80 3.29 -5.49
N TRP A 33 8.80 2.84 -6.75
CA TRP A 33 9.84 3.15 -7.73
C TRP A 33 9.95 4.67 -7.97
N LYS A 34 8.80 5.34 -8.10
CA LYS A 34 8.72 6.79 -8.30
C LYS A 34 9.26 7.60 -7.12
N ASN A 35 9.22 7.05 -5.91
CA ASN A 35 9.51 7.79 -4.67
C ASN A 35 10.66 7.20 -3.85
N ILE A 36 11.44 6.25 -4.39
CA ILE A 36 12.42 5.44 -3.66
C ILE A 36 13.46 6.27 -2.86
N GLU A 37 13.84 7.44 -3.37
CA GLU A 37 14.79 8.36 -2.73
C GLU A 37 14.17 9.19 -1.59
N SER A 38 12.84 9.27 -1.53
CA SER A 38 12.09 10.15 -0.61
C SER A 38 11.35 9.39 0.50
N ILE A 39 11.44 8.06 0.53
CA ILE A 39 10.78 7.22 1.52
C ILE A 39 11.80 6.62 2.48
N ASP A 40 11.43 6.55 3.76
CA ASP A 40 12.23 5.86 4.77
C ASP A 40 12.16 4.33 4.62
N LEU A 41 12.99 3.61 5.37
CA LEU A 41 13.09 2.15 5.31
C LEU A 41 11.79 1.45 5.71
N SER A 42 11.08 1.95 6.72
CA SER A 42 9.83 1.32 7.19
C SER A 42 8.73 1.45 6.14
N PHE A 43 8.61 2.62 5.52
CA PHE A 43 7.63 2.82 4.46
C PHE A 43 8.01 2.03 3.21
N ARG A 44 9.30 1.96 2.87
CA ARG A 44 9.80 1.09 1.80
C ARG A 44 9.37 -0.37 2.00
N ASN A 45 9.55 -0.91 3.21
CA ASN A 45 9.19 -2.29 3.51
C ASN A 45 7.69 -2.52 3.34
N LEU A 46 6.85 -1.59 3.81
CA LEU A 46 5.41 -1.65 3.60
C LEU A 46 5.05 -1.73 2.10
N LEU A 47 5.60 -0.84 1.27
CA LEU A 47 5.33 -0.81 -0.17
C LEU A 47 5.76 -2.10 -0.87
N LEU A 48 6.94 -2.64 -0.52
CA LEU A 48 7.44 -3.90 -1.08
C LEU A 48 6.63 -5.10 -0.61
N THR A 49 6.13 -5.10 0.63
CA THR A 49 5.22 -6.15 1.12
C THR A 49 3.89 -6.12 0.37
N LEU A 50 3.30 -4.94 0.17
CA LEU A 50 2.06 -4.78 -0.61
C LEU A 50 2.26 -5.10 -2.10
N ASN A 51 3.45 -4.87 -2.66
CA ASN A 51 3.73 -5.25 -4.04
C ASN A 51 3.61 -6.77 -4.28
N LYS A 52 3.92 -7.62 -3.29
CA LYS A 52 3.82 -9.09 -3.44
C LYS A 52 2.44 -9.57 -3.88
N MET A 53 1.38 -8.79 -3.65
CA MET A 53 0.04 -9.11 -4.14
C MET A 53 -0.04 -9.21 -5.67
N GLU A 54 0.92 -8.64 -6.41
CA GLU A 54 1.01 -8.81 -7.87
C GLU A 54 1.30 -10.26 -8.28
N LEU A 55 1.86 -11.07 -7.37
CA LEU A 55 2.23 -12.46 -7.64
C LEU A 55 1.01 -13.40 -7.62
N GLY A 56 -0.10 -12.97 -7.02
CA GLY A 56 -1.36 -13.72 -7.01
C GLY A 56 -2.16 -13.55 -5.72
N PRO A 57 -3.42 -14.05 -5.70
CA PRO A 57 -4.34 -13.96 -4.57
C PRO A 57 -3.82 -14.59 -3.27
N GLU A 58 -2.94 -15.58 -3.36
CA GLU A 58 -2.35 -16.26 -2.19
C GLU A 58 -1.40 -15.36 -1.38
N PHE A 59 -0.93 -14.26 -1.98
CA PHE A 59 -0.13 -13.23 -1.32
C PHE A 59 -0.93 -11.97 -1.00
N ALA A 60 -2.22 -11.95 -1.37
CA ALA A 60 -3.06 -10.78 -1.25
C ALA A 60 -3.61 -10.60 0.17
N TYR A 61 -3.55 -9.37 0.66
CA TYR A 61 -4.37 -8.94 1.78
C TYR A 61 -5.83 -8.81 1.32
N ASN A 62 -6.76 -9.12 2.19
CA ASN A 62 -8.17 -8.89 1.90
C ASN A 62 -8.50 -7.39 1.94
N TYR A 63 -9.66 -7.00 1.38
CA TYR A 63 -10.03 -5.59 1.30
C TYR A 63 -10.22 -4.91 2.67
N GLU A 64 -10.60 -5.64 3.72
CA GLU A 64 -10.73 -5.08 5.07
C GLU A 64 -9.36 -4.72 5.65
N GLU A 65 -8.38 -5.62 5.49
CA GLU A 65 -6.99 -5.39 5.89
C GLU A 65 -6.38 -4.20 5.13
N LEU A 66 -6.57 -4.16 3.81
CA LEU A 66 -6.10 -3.05 2.98
C LEU A 66 -6.75 -1.72 3.35
N LEU A 67 -8.05 -1.73 3.69
CA LEU A 67 -8.76 -0.54 4.15
C LEU A 67 -8.22 -0.06 5.50
N GLN A 68 -7.90 -0.98 6.40
CA GLN A 68 -7.31 -0.65 7.69
C GLN A 68 -5.92 -0.04 7.53
N ILE A 69 -5.05 -0.66 6.71
CA ILE A 69 -3.73 -0.13 6.35
C ILE A 69 -3.85 1.30 5.78
N ALA A 70 -4.81 1.50 4.87
CA ALA A 70 -5.04 2.80 4.26
C ALA A 70 -5.44 3.87 5.30
N ASN A 71 -6.36 3.54 6.21
CA ASN A 71 -6.79 4.45 7.28
C ASN A 71 -5.65 4.78 8.24
N ASP A 72 -4.85 3.78 8.64
CA ASP A 72 -3.71 3.99 9.54
C ASP A 72 -2.66 4.91 8.92
N LEU A 73 -2.39 4.78 7.63
CA LEU A 73 -1.50 5.68 6.89
C LEU A 73 -2.05 7.11 6.78
N ILE A 74 -3.36 7.27 6.60
CA ILE A 74 -4.03 8.58 6.56
C ILE A 74 -3.93 9.27 7.92
N ASP A 75 -4.14 8.52 9.00
CA ASP A 75 -4.06 8.98 10.38
C ASP A 75 -2.61 9.26 10.84
N GLY A 76 -1.61 8.93 10.00
CA GLY A 76 -0.19 9.16 10.29
C GLY A 76 0.41 8.13 11.25
N LYS A 77 -0.19 6.96 11.38
CA LYS A 77 0.36 5.84 12.16
C LYS A 77 1.46 5.13 11.36
N ASP A 78 2.43 4.57 12.07
CA ASP A 78 3.40 3.67 11.48
C ASP A 78 2.76 2.28 11.29
N VAL A 79 2.67 1.86 10.04
CA VAL A 79 2.16 0.54 9.67
C VAL A 79 3.35 -0.38 9.41
N THR A 80 3.42 -1.47 10.16
CA THR A 80 4.37 -2.56 9.94
C THR A 80 3.57 -3.81 9.62
N LEU A 81 3.94 -4.51 8.55
CA LEU A 81 3.34 -5.78 8.15
C LEU A 81 4.38 -6.88 8.38
N ASP A 82 3.95 -7.99 8.97
CA ASP A 82 4.80 -9.15 9.25
C ASP A 82 5.09 -9.99 7.99
#